data_AF-A0A4R5H2H3-F1
#
_entry.id   AF-A0A4R5H2H3-F1
#
_cell.length_a   1.000
_cell.length_b   1.000
_cell.length_c   1.000
_cell.angle_alpha   90.00
_cell.angle_beta   90.00
_cell.angle_gamma   90.00
#
_symmetry.space_group_name_H-M   'P 1'
#
loop_
_entity.id
_entity.type
_entity.pdbx_description
1 polymer ?
#
loop_
_entity_poly.entity_id
_entity_poly.type
_entity_poly.pdbx_seq_one_letter_code
_entity_poly.pdbx_strand_id
1 'polypeptide(L)'
;MGISTVNVQANLEATYEPVFIEAPYKAWLLALLVPIGSLSIKFLPSSFERESSKRAYIKGLYISTALSLLIWSVAFALMFNGIGTSEDAEAASDAMANFYMWIHAFAEMLATASLYMKLSQTLETYFPQTQYRNPAYAPQKANVDSAKAAEDAAFEKHLAVMRRYHMHKNQRQAFIHEQEQAFNKDLMRHNDLHHD
;
A
#
# COMPACT_ATOMS: atom_id res chain seq x y z
N MET A 1 29.82 -0.64 2.13
CA MET A 1 29.71 0.80 1.80
C MET A 1 28.67 1.53 2.67
N GLY A 2 28.62 1.26 3.98
CA GLY A 2 27.69 1.95 4.91
C GLY A 2 28.39 2.75 6.01
N ILE A 3 29.67 2.48 6.28
CA ILE A 3 30.43 3.04 7.41
C ILE A 3 30.87 4.50 7.14
N SER A 4 31.08 4.88 5.87
CA SER A 4 31.51 6.25 5.52
C SER A 4 30.40 7.28 5.59
N THR A 5 29.15 6.94 5.27
CA THR A 5 28.01 7.86 5.40
C THR A 5 27.63 8.14 6.85
N VAL A 6 27.98 7.22 7.75
CA VAL A 6 27.61 7.26 9.17
C VAL A 6 28.41 8.29 9.95
N ASN A 7 29.73 8.27 9.78
CA ASN A 7 30.61 9.29 10.36
C ASN A 7 30.37 10.67 9.77
N VAL A 8 29.91 10.74 8.52
CA VAL A 8 29.70 12.01 7.82
C VAL A 8 28.51 12.79 8.38
N GLN A 9 27.37 12.15 8.65
CA GLN A 9 26.18 12.84 9.18
C GLN A 9 26.31 13.11 10.70
N ALA A 10 26.94 12.22 11.47
CA ALA A 10 27.27 12.49 12.86
C ALA A 10 28.25 13.68 13.00
N ASN A 11 29.27 13.78 12.13
CA ASN A 11 30.17 14.94 12.10
C ASN A 11 29.50 16.22 11.56
N LEU A 12 28.53 16.13 10.64
CA LEU A 12 27.76 17.30 10.20
C LEU A 12 26.98 17.94 11.35
N GLU A 13 26.34 17.12 12.18
CA GLU A 13 25.56 17.58 13.33
C GLU A 13 26.44 17.97 14.53
N ALA A 14 27.59 17.31 14.71
CA ALA A 14 28.50 17.58 15.83
C ALA A 14 29.49 18.73 15.57
N THR A 15 29.91 18.95 14.33
CA THR A 15 31.08 19.82 14.02
C THR A 15 30.73 21.07 13.22
N TYR A 16 29.49 21.23 12.72
CA TYR A 16 29.08 22.32 11.80
C TYR A 16 29.97 22.47 10.55
N GLU A 17 30.80 21.48 10.25
CA GLU A 17 31.79 21.52 9.18
C GLU A 17 31.15 20.94 7.89
N PRO A 18 31.34 21.56 6.72
CA PRO A 18 30.71 21.10 5.49
C PRO A 18 31.32 19.77 5.00
N VAL A 19 30.77 18.63 5.46
CA VAL A 19 31.28 17.29 5.12
C VAL A 19 31.00 16.85 3.67
N PHE A 20 30.28 17.66 2.88
CA PHE A 20 29.92 17.33 1.49
C PHE A 20 30.59 18.19 0.41
N ILE A 21 31.80 18.73 0.66
CA ILE A 21 32.55 19.47 -0.38
C ILE A 21 32.90 18.55 -1.58
N GLU A 22 33.26 17.30 -1.32
CA GLU A 22 33.76 16.39 -2.38
C GLU A 22 32.64 15.69 -3.18
N ALA A 23 31.45 15.52 -2.60
CA ALA A 23 30.35 14.78 -3.24
C ALA A 23 28.98 15.39 -2.89
N PRO A 24 28.67 16.61 -3.37
CA PRO A 24 27.46 17.35 -3.01
C PRO A 24 26.18 16.59 -3.38
N TYR A 25 26.18 15.81 -4.46
CA TYR A 25 25.01 15.03 -4.90
C TYR A 25 24.51 14.01 -3.85
N LYS A 26 25.39 13.50 -2.98
CA LYS A 26 24.99 12.59 -1.89
C LYS A 26 24.19 13.31 -0.82
N ALA A 27 24.56 14.55 -0.51
CA ALA A 27 23.83 15.42 0.41
C ALA A 27 22.41 15.69 -0.10
N TRP A 28 22.28 15.96 -1.41
CA TRP A 28 20.99 16.21 -2.04
C TRP A 28 20.09 14.98 -2.01
N LEU A 29 20.64 13.79 -2.28
CA LEU A 29 19.88 12.54 -2.23
C LEU A 29 19.41 12.20 -0.81
N LEU A 30 20.25 12.44 0.21
CA LEU A 30 19.85 12.29 1.62
C LEU A 30 18.80 13.31 2.02
N ALA A 31 18.96 14.58 1.62
CA ALA A 31 18.01 15.65 1.87
C ALA A 31 16.66 15.41 1.17
N LEU A 32 16.64 14.73 0.03
CA LEU A 32 15.41 14.38 -0.70
C LEU A 32 14.71 13.13 -0.15
N LEU A 33 15.42 12.28 0.60
CA LEU A 33 14.85 11.06 1.17
C LEU A 33 13.70 11.37 2.14
N VAL A 34 13.88 12.41 2.96
CA VAL A 34 12.91 12.87 3.95
C VAL A 34 11.60 13.38 3.31
N PRO A 35 11.61 14.32 2.34
CA PRO A 35 10.39 14.77 1.68
C PRO A 35 9.72 13.68 0.83
N ILE A 36 10.47 12.78 0.17
CA ILE A 36 9.88 11.67 -0.59
C ILE A 36 9.20 10.65 0.35
N GLY A 37 9.86 10.30 1.46
CA GLY A 37 9.30 9.44 2.49
C GLY A 37 8.04 10.06 3.12
N SER A 38 8.10 11.36 3.44
CA SER A 38 6.97 12.11 3.97
C SER A 38 5.77 12.13 3.01
N LEU A 39 6.00 12.30 1.70
CA LEU A 39 4.92 12.29 0.70
C LEU A 39 4.24 10.93 0.64
N SER A 40 5.02 9.84 0.64
CA SER A 40 4.48 8.47 0.62
C SER A 40 3.55 8.20 1.80
N ILE A 41 3.93 8.66 3.00
CA ILE A 41 3.12 8.55 4.22
C ILE A 41 1.85 9.39 4.11
N LYS A 42 1.93 10.61 3.55
CA LYS A 42 0.77 11.50 3.38
C LYS A 42 -0.27 10.98 2.38
N PHE A 43 0.15 10.24 1.35
CA PHE A 43 -0.77 9.71 0.34
C PHE A 43 -1.46 8.40 0.75
N LEU A 44 -0.89 7.62 1.65
CA LEU A 44 -1.50 6.38 2.17
C LEU A 44 -2.99 6.52 2.60
N PRO A 45 -3.39 7.58 3.33
CA PRO A 45 -4.79 7.81 3.70
C PRO A 45 -5.77 7.83 2.53
N SER A 46 -5.32 8.25 1.34
CA SER A 46 -6.18 8.38 0.16
C SER A 46 -6.62 7.03 -0.42
N SER A 47 -5.91 5.95 -0.10
CA SER A 47 -6.25 4.58 -0.49
C SER A 47 -7.35 3.95 0.37
N PHE A 48 -7.72 4.55 1.51
CA PHE A 48 -8.80 4.03 2.34
C PHE A 48 -10.16 4.55 1.86
N GLU A 49 -11.09 3.65 1.54
CA GLU A 49 -12.46 4.01 1.16
C GLU A 49 -13.28 4.56 2.35
N ARG A 50 -13.01 4.07 3.56
CA ARG A 50 -13.80 4.40 4.76
C ARG A 50 -13.18 5.55 5.56
N GLU A 51 -13.97 6.58 5.84
CA GLU A 51 -13.56 7.74 6.64
C GLU A 51 -13.09 7.38 8.06
N SER A 52 -13.65 6.33 8.67
CA SER A 52 -13.19 5.85 9.98
C SER A 52 -11.75 5.33 9.94
N SER A 53 -11.36 4.66 8.86
CA SER A 53 -10.00 4.13 8.67
C SER A 53 -8.99 5.23 8.44
N LYS A 54 -9.37 6.28 7.67
CA LYS A 54 -8.55 7.49 7.50
C LYS A 54 -8.28 8.18 8.85
N ARG A 55 -9.32 8.36 9.66
CA ARG A 55 -9.20 8.97 11.00
C ARG A 55 -8.33 8.13 11.94
N ALA A 56 -8.45 6.81 11.89
CA ALA A 56 -7.62 5.91 12.69
C ALA A 56 -6.14 6.00 12.27
N TYR A 57 -5.87 6.02 10.95
CA TYR A 57 -4.52 6.19 10.42
C TYR A 57 -3.89 7.52 10.87
N ILE A 58 -4.62 8.64 10.74
CA ILE A 58 -4.15 9.96 11.15
C ILE A 58 -3.78 9.98 12.65
N LYS A 59 -4.63 9.40 13.50
CA LYS A 59 -4.34 9.28 14.94
C LYS A 59 -3.10 8.42 15.18
N GLY A 60 -2.99 7.29 14.50
CA GLY A 60 -1.83 6.41 14.57
C GLY A 60 -0.54 7.14 14.17
N LEU A 61 -0.58 7.92 13.10
CA LEU A 61 0.55 8.72 12.63
C LEU A 61 0.98 9.77 13.66
N TYR A 62 0.04 10.49 14.29
CA TYR A 62 0.40 11.46 15.34
C TYR A 62 1.00 10.78 16.57
N ILE A 63 0.47 9.63 16.97
CA ILE A 63 1.02 8.86 18.10
C ILE A 63 2.43 8.35 17.77
N SER A 64 2.63 7.77 16.58
CA SER A 64 3.95 7.28 16.17
C SER A 64 4.97 8.42 16.03
N THR A 65 4.53 9.59 15.54
CA THR A 65 5.36 10.80 15.49
C THR A 65 5.78 11.24 16.89
N ALA A 66 4.84 11.33 17.83
CA ALA A 66 5.14 11.73 19.21
C ALA A 66 6.11 10.75 19.89
N LEU A 67 5.89 9.44 19.72
CA LEU A 67 6.81 8.41 20.23
C LEU A 67 8.19 8.51 19.58
N SER A 68 8.25 8.70 18.26
CA SER A 68 9.51 8.85 17.53
C SER A 68 10.30 10.07 17.99
N LEU A 69 9.63 11.21 18.23
CA LEU A 69 10.27 12.41 18.75
C LEU A 69 10.77 12.24 20.19
N LEU A 70 10.06 11.47 21.01
CA LEU A 70 10.51 11.14 22.37
C LEU A 70 11.77 10.27 22.33
N ILE A 71 11.76 9.20 21.53
CA ILE A 71 12.93 8.33 21.35
C ILE A 71 14.11 9.13 20.77
N TRP A 72 13.85 9.98 19.78
CA TRP A 72 14.85 10.88 19.22
C TRP A 72 15.42 11.82 20.27
N SER A 73 14.59 12.41 21.14
CA SER A 73 15.05 13.31 22.21
C SER A 73 15.97 12.61 23.21
N VAL A 74 15.64 11.37 23.58
CA VAL A 74 16.49 10.54 24.45
C VAL A 74 17.80 10.19 23.74
N ALA A 75 17.74 9.77 22.48
CA ALA A 75 18.92 9.46 21.69
C ALA A 75 19.83 10.68 21.50
N PHE A 76 19.25 11.85 21.23
CA PHE A 76 19.96 13.13 21.15
C PHE A 76 20.67 13.46 22.47
N ALA A 77 19.95 13.37 23.59
CA ALA A 77 20.51 13.64 24.91
C ALA A 77 21.66 12.70 25.26
N LEU A 78 21.61 11.44 24.82
CA LEU A 78 22.68 10.46 25.02
C LEU A 78 23.86 10.67 24.07
N MET A 79 23.62 11.04 22.80
CA MET A 79 24.67 11.33 21.82
C MET A 79 25.48 12.56 22.25
N PHE A 80 24.78 13.60 22.69
CA PHE A 80 25.35 14.92 22.99
C PHE A 80 25.52 15.18 24.48
N ASN A 81 25.51 14.13 25.30
CA ASN A 81 25.82 14.23 26.72
C ASN A 81 27.29 14.65 26.87
N GLY A 82 27.54 15.90 27.25
CA GLY A 82 28.91 16.42 27.44
C GLY A 82 29.34 17.61 26.58
N ILE A 83 28.51 18.15 25.68
CA ILE A 83 28.87 19.36 24.88
C ILE A 83 29.25 20.57 25.78
N GLY A 84 28.88 20.57 27.06
CA GLY A 84 29.11 21.70 27.98
C GLY A 84 30.22 21.56 29.01
N THR A 85 30.86 20.39 29.20
CA THR A 85 31.77 20.19 30.34
C THR A 85 32.99 19.34 30.01
N SER A 86 34.13 20.03 29.88
CA SER A 86 35.52 19.54 29.94
C SER A 86 35.98 18.53 28.88
N GLU A 87 37.28 18.59 28.59
CA GLU A 87 38.02 17.95 27.49
C GLU A 87 37.99 16.39 27.45
N ASP A 88 37.15 15.74 28.27
CA ASP A 88 37.03 14.28 28.42
C ASP A 88 35.62 13.76 28.06
N ALA A 89 34.96 14.38 27.08
CA ALA A 89 33.73 13.80 26.52
C ALA A 89 34.11 12.57 25.67
N GLU A 90 33.90 11.37 26.21
CA GLU A 90 34.03 10.13 25.43
C GLU A 90 33.14 10.22 24.18
N ALA A 91 33.75 10.08 23.01
CA ALA A 91 33.03 10.04 21.75
C ALA A 91 31.98 8.93 21.79
N ALA A 92 30.75 9.23 21.38
CA ALA A 92 29.70 8.23 21.31
C ALA A 92 30.13 7.06 20.42
N SER A 93 29.83 5.82 20.86
CA SER A 93 30.16 4.63 20.07
C SER A 93 29.55 4.69 18.66
N ASP A 94 30.23 4.12 17.67
CA ASP A 94 29.75 4.03 16.28
C ASP A 94 28.32 3.43 16.18
N ALA A 95 27.98 2.48 17.06
CA ALA A 95 26.65 1.89 17.12
C ALA A 95 25.59 2.90 17.55
N MET A 96 25.91 3.78 18.51
CA MET A 96 25.02 4.82 18.99
C MET A 96 24.84 5.93 17.96
N ALA A 97 25.91 6.33 17.27
CA ALA A 97 25.84 7.29 16.16
C ALA A 97 24.97 6.77 15.01
N ASN A 98 25.14 5.49 14.64
CA ASN A 98 24.29 4.81 13.67
C ASN A 98 22.81 4.82 14.07
N PHE A 99 22.52 4.42 15.32
CA PHE A 99 21.15 4.38 15.83
C PHE A 99 20.51 5.77 15.84
N TYR A 100 21.24 6.77 16.33
CA TYR A 100 20.80 8.16 16.37
C TYR A 100 20.44 8.70 14.98
N MET A 101 21.24 8.39 13.96
CA MET A 101 20.95 8.79 12.57
C MET A 101 19.65 8.19 12.04
N TRP A 102 19.43 6.90 12.28
CA TRP A 102 18.21 6.23 11.84
C TRP A 102 16.98 6.82 12.52
N ILE A 103 17.03 7.05 13.83
CA ILE A 103 15.90 7.65 14.55
C ILE A 103 15.70 9.11 14.16
N HIS A 104 16.77 9.85 13.88
CA HIS A 104 16.70 11.24 13.41
C HIS A 104 15.98 11.32 12.05
N ALA A 105 16.46 10.59 11.04
CA ALA A 105 15.83 10.58 9.73
C ALA A 105 14.35 10.11 9.79
N PHE A 106 14.06 9.09 10.61
CA PHE A 106 12.70 8.60 10.79
C PHE A 106 11.79 9.61 11.50
N ALA A 107 12.31 10.28 12.54
CA ALA A 107 11.59 11.33 13.25
C ALA A 107 11.29 12.53 12.33
N GLU A 108 12.25 12.96 11.51
CA GLU A 108 12.05 14.02 10.52
C GLU A 108 10.99 13.67 9.48
N MET A 109 11.01 12.43 8.97
CA MET A 109 9.99 11.96 8.02
C MET A 109 8.59 12.01 8.63
N LEU A 110 8.43 11.49 9.86
CA LEU A 110 7.14 11.47 10.56
C LEU A 110 6.68 12.88 10.95
N ALA A 111 7.58 13.73 11.45
CA ALA A 111 7.30 15.12 11.76
C ALA A 111 6.86 15.90 10.52
N THR A 112 7.56 15.75 9.40
CA THR A 112 7.19 16.39 8.14
C THR A 112 5.84 15.91 7.63
N ALA A 113 5.59 14.59 7.67
CA ALA A 113 4.32 14.02 7.21
C ALA A 113 3.14 14.50 8.06
N SER A 114 3.30 14.50 9.38
CA SER A 114 2.26 14.95 10.32
C SER A 114 1.98 16.46 10.19
N LEU A 115 3.02 17.28 10.04
CA LEU A 115 2.89 18.73 9.82
C LEU A 115 2.17 19.01 8.51
N TYR A 116 2.53 18.30 7.44
CA TYR A 116 1.92 18.47 6.13
C TYR A 116 0.46 18.01 6.10
N MET A 117 0.11 16.92 6.81
CA MET A 117 -1.30 16.52 7.00
C MET A 117 -2.09 17.55 7.79
N LYS A 118 -1.52 18.11 8.86
CA LYS A 118 -2.20 19.13 9.65
C LYS A 118 -2.38 20.42 8.85
N LEU A 119 -1.38 20.80 8.06
CA LEU A 119 -1.43 21.93 7.16
C LEU A 119 -2.52 21.73 6.11
N SER A 120 -2.60 20.56 5.46
CA SER A 120 -3.65 20.29 4.47
C SER A 120 -5.05 20.34 5.07
N GLN A 121 -5.26 19.75 6.26
CA GLN A 121 -6.54 19.84 6.98
C GLN A 121 -6.92 21.29 7.32
N THR A 122 -5.94 22.09 7.72
CA THR A 122 -6.14 23.50 8.05
C THR A 122 -6.49 24.30 6.80
N LEU A 123 -5.75 24.08 5.70
CA LEU A 123 -6.02 24.70 4.42
C LEU A 123 -7.40 24.30 3.88
N GLU A 124 -7.81 23.04 3.99
CA GLU A 124 -9.16 22.60 3.60
C GLU A 124 -10.27 23.23 4.47
N THR A 125 -9.97 23.60 5.72
CA THR A 125 -10.93 24.25 6.60
C THR A 125 -11.16 25.72 6.21
N TYR A 126 -10.08 26.44 5.89
CA TYR A 126 -10.15 27.87 5.54
C TYR A 126 -10.40 28.13 4.05
N PHE A 127 -9.92 27.23 3.20
CA PHE A 127 -10.11 27.19 1.76
C PHE A 127 -10.76 25.85 1.40
N PRO A 128 -12.03 25.64 1.79
CA PRO A 128 -12.74 24.45 1.36
C PRO A 128 -12.67 24.43 -0.16
N GLN A 129 -12.01 23.41 -0.70
CA GLN A 129 -12.13 23.17 -2.13
C GLN A 129 -13.63 22.95 -2.35
N THR A 130 -14.27 23.90 -3.02
CA THR A 130 -15.57 23.65 -3.63
C THR A 130 -15.34 22.39 -4.43
N GLN A 131 -15.88 21.26 -3.93
CA GLN A 131 -15.96 20.06 -4.73
C GLN A 131 -16.74 20.51 -5.96
N TYR A 132 -16.03 20.80 -7.03
CA TYR A 132 -16.63 21.18 -8.29
C TYR A 132 -17.29 19.89 -8.72
N ARG A 133 -18.56 19.74 -8.31
CA ARG A 133 -19.38 18.59 -8.61
C ARG A 133 -19.52 18.66 -10.11
N ASN A 134 -18.64 17.96 -10.81
CA ASN A 134 -18.61 17.98 -12.27
C ASN A 134 -20.04 17.67 -12.72
N PRO A 135 -20.75 18.64 -13.33
CA PRO A 135 -22.15 18.46 -13.67
C PRO A 135 -22.33 17.31 -14.67
N ALA A 136 -21.27 16.94 -15.39
CA ALA A 136 -21.23 15.78 -16.27
C ALA A 136 -21.00 14.44 -15.54
N TYR A 137 -20.54 14.43 -14.29
CA TYR A 137 -20.29 13.19 -13.55
C TYR A 137 -21.56 12.43 -13.19
N ALA A 138 -22.62 13.13 -12.76
CA ALA A 138 -23.90 12.48 -12.45
C ALA A 138 -24.52 11.75 -13.66
N PRO A 139 -24.64 12.37 -14.86
CA PRO A 139 -25.15 11.66 -16.03
C PRO A 139 -24.17 10.59 -16.53
N GLN A 140 -22.84 10.80 -16.44
CA GLN A 140 -21.87 9.77 -16.83
C GLN A 140 -21.93 8.55 -15.91
N LYS A 141 -22.08 8.75 -14.60
CA LYS A 141 -22.24 7.66 -13.63
C LYS A 141 -23.53 6.88 -13.90
N ALA A 142 -24.65 7.57 -14.16
CA ALA A 142 -25.90 6.92 -14.55
C ALA A 142 -25.76 6.09 -15.84
N ASN A 143 -25.01 6.59 -16.83
CA ASN A 143 -24.73 5.85 -18.06
C ASN A 143 -23.89 4.59 -17.78
N VAL A 144 -22.84 4.71 -16.97
CA VAL A 144 -21.98 3.57 -16.58
C VAL A 144 -22.78 2.53 -15.80
N ASP A 145 -23.61 2.95 -14.84
CA ASP A 145 -24.44 2.05 -14.03
C ASP A 145 -25.48 1.33 -14.91
N SER A 146 -26.07 2.03 -15.89
CA SER A 146 -27.00 1.42 -16.86
C SER A 146 -26.32 0.43 -17.81
N ALA A 147 -25.10 0.74 -18.27
CA ALA A 147 -24.32 -0.16 -19.12
C ALA A 147 -23.92 -1.42 -18.36
N LYS A 148 -23.52 -1.29 -17.10
CA LYS A 148 -23.19 -2.42 -16.24
C LYS A 148 -24.39 -3.32 -15.97
N ALA A 149 -25.56 -2.74 -15.70
CA ALA A 149 -26.79 -3.51 -15.55
C ALA A 149 -27.18 -4.26 -16.84
N ALA A 150 -26.95 -3.65 -18.02
CA ALA A 150 -27.19 -4.31 -19.31
C ALA A 150 -26.18 -5.45 -19.57
N GLU A 151 -24.92 -5.27 -19.19
CA GLU A 151 -23.87 -6.29 -19.26
C GLU A 151 -24.19 -7.49 -18.36
N ASP A 152 -24.55 -7.23 -17.09
CA ASP A 152 -24.93 -8.26 -16.12
C ASP A 152 -26.16 -9.06 -16.63
N ALA A 153 -27.16 -8.38 -17.18
CA ALA A 153 -28.33 -9.03 -17.77
C ALA A 153 -27.98 -9.87 -19.02
N ALA A 154 -27.03 -9.41 -19.84
CA ALA A 154 -26.55 -10.16 -20.99
C ALA A 154 -25.75 -11.39 -20.55
N PHE A 155 -24.93 -11.25 -19.51
CA PHE A 155 -24.17 -12.35 -18.92
C PHE A 155 -25.08 -13.42 -18.31
N GLU A 156 -26.13 -13.03 -17.58
CA GLU A 156 -27.13 -13.98 -17.08
C GLU A 156 -27.84 -14.74 -18.20
N LYS A 157 -28.21 -14.06 -19.29
CA LYS A 157 -28.79 -14.71 -20.48
C LYS A 157 -27.81 -15.70 -21.09
N HIS A 158 -26.54 -15.34 -21.22
CA HIS A 158 -25.50 -16.24 -21.72
C HIS A 158 -25.36 -17.49 -20.83
N LEU A 159 -25.32 -17.32 -19.51
CA LEU A 159 -25.30 -18.44 -18.55
C LEU A 159 -26.55 -19.31 -18.63
N ALA A 160 -27.73 -18.73 -18.84
CA ALA A 160 -28.96 -19.49 -19.02
C ALA A 160 -28.95 -20.34 -20.29
N VAL A 161 -28.46 -19.78 -21.41
CA VAL A 161 -28.29 -20.51 -22.68
C VAL A 161 -27.26 -21.63 -22.52
N MET A 162 -26.11 -21.36 -21.89
CA MET A 162 -25.09 -22.36 -21.61
C MET A 162 -25.64 -23.51 -20.75
N ARG A 163 -26.41 -23.21 -19.70
CA ARG A 163 -27.08 -24.23 -18.89
C ARG A 163 -28.02 -25.11 -19.71
N ARG A 164 -28.85 -24.52 -20.58
CA ARG A 164 -29.73 -25.28 -21.49
C ARG A 164 -28.93 -26.15 -22.46
N TYR A 165 -27.86 -25.61 -23.03
CA TYR A 165 -26.98 -26.36 -23.92
C TYR A 165 -26.38 -27.59 -23.21
N HIS A 166 -25.85 -27.42 -22.00
CA HIS A 166 -25.31 -28.54 -21.22
C HIS A 166 -26.38 -29.57 -20.87
N MET A 167 -27.60 -29.13 -20.51
CA MET A 167 -28.71 -30.04 -20.25
C MET A 167 -29.06 -30.88 -21.48
N HIS A 168 -29.21 -30.26 -22.66
CA HIS A 168 -29.47 -30.98 -23.91
C HIS A 168 -28.33 -31.91 -24.31
N LYS A 169 -27.07 -31.51 -24.09
CA LYS A 169 -25.91 -32.36 -24.33
C LYS A 169 -25.93 -33.60 -23.44
N ASN A 170 -26.24 -33.43 -22.15
CA ASN A 170 -26.33 -34.54 -21.20
C ASN A 170 -27.50 -35.47 -21.54
N GLN A 171 -28.67 -34.93 -21.89
CA GLN A 171 -29.82 -35.72 -22.35
C GLN A 171 -29.50 -36.54 -23.59
N ARG A 172 -28.81 -35.93 -24.57
CA ARG A 172 -28.37 -36.64 -25.77
C ARG A 172 -27.39 -37.77 -25.44
N GLN A 173 -26.42 -37.53 -24.54
CA GLN A 173 -25.49 -38.58 -24.11
C GLN A 173 -26.19 -39.72 -23.37
N ALA A 174 -27.14 -39.42 -22.50
CA ALA A 174 -27.94 -40.43 -21.80
C ALA A 174 -28.77 -41.29 -22.79
N PHE A 175 -29.41 -40.64 -23.78
CA PHE A 175 -30.15 -41.35 -24.82
C PHE A 175 -29.26 -42.27 -25.67
N ILE A 176 -28.09 -41.81 -26.08
CA ILE A 176 -27.12 -42.64 -26.82
C ILE A 176 -26.71 -43.85 -25.97
N HIS A 177 -26.41 -43.63 -24.69
CA HIS A 177 -26.03 -44.71 -23.80
C HIS A 177 -27.15 -45.74 -23.57
N GLU A 178 -28.39 -45.29 -23.44
CA GLU A 178 -29.56 -46.17 -23.31
C GLU A 178 -29.77 -47.01 -24.58
N GLN A 179 -29.59 -46.42 -25.77
CA GLN A 179 -29.65 -47.13 -27.05
C GLN A 179 -28.52 -48.17 -27.19
N GLU A 180 -27.29 -47.82 -26.79
CA GLU A 180 -26.15 -48.74 -26.78
C GLU A 180 -26.39 -49.93 -25.84
N GLN A 181 -26.95 -49.69 -24.65
CA GLN A 181 -27.29 -50.76 -23.70
C GLN A 181 -28.39 -51.66 -24.23
N ALA A 182 -29.44 -51.09 -24.84
CA ALA A 182 -30.52 -51.86 -25.46
C ALA A 182 -30.00 -52.74 -26.61
N PHE A 183 -29.17 -52.17 -27.49
CA PHE A 183 -28.54 -52.89 -28.59
C PHE A 183 -27.64 -54.03 -28.09
N ASN A 184 -26.77 -53.78 -27.10
CA ASN A 184 -25.92 -54.82 -26.51
C ASN A 184 -26.74 -55.94 -25.87
N LYS A 185 -27.87 -55.61 -25.21
CA LYS A 185 -28.76 -56.61 -24.61
C LYS A 185 -29.43 -57.50 -25.65
N ASP A 186 -29.87 -56.93 -26.76
CA ASP A 186 -30.44 -57.71 -27.87
C ASP A 186 -29.37 -58.55 -28.59
N LEU A 187 -28.14 -58.06 -28.68
CA LEU A 187 -27.00 -58.82 -29.22
C LEU A 187 -26.63 -60.01 -28.32
N MET A 188 -26.64 -59.85 -26.99
CA MET A 188 -26.45 -60.95 -26.04
C MET A 188 -27.55 -62.00 -26.16
N ARG A 189 -28.82 -61.58 -26.25
CA ARG A 189 -29.95 -62.52 -26.47
C ARG A 189 -29.80 -63.31 -27.77
N HIS A 190 -29.30 -62.69 -28.83
CA HIS A 190 -29.06 -63.37 -30.10
C HIS A 190 -27.89 -64.37 -30.02
N ASN A 191 -26.82 -64.04 -29.29
CA ASN A 191 -25.70 -64.97 -29.08
C ASN A 191 -26.07 -66.16 -28.17
N ASP A 192 -26.88 -65.94 -27.14
CA ASP A 192 -27.35 -67.02 -26.26
C ASP A 192 -28.24 -68.04 -27.02
N LEU A 193 -28.97 -67.59 -28.05
CA LEU A 193 -29.80 -68.46 -28.92
C LEU A 193 -29.00 -69.30 -29.92
N HIS A 194 -27.69 -69.06 -30.07
CA HIS A 194 -26.81 -69.76 -31.00
C HIS A 194 -25.77 -70.67 -30.30
N HIS A 195 -25.87 -70.85 -28.98
CA HIS A 195 -24.97 -71.69 -28.17
C HIS A 195 -25.62 -72.90 -27.48
N ASP A 196 -26.87 -73.22 -27.81
CA ASP A 196 -27.51 -74.53 -27.55
C ASP A 196 -27.56 -75.37 -28.84
#